data_AF-A0A920MHY1-F1
#
_entry.id   AF-A0A920MHY1-F1
#
_cell.length_a   1.000
_cell.length_b   1.000
_cell.length_c   1.000
_cell.angle_alpha   90.00
_cell.angle_beta   90.00
_cell.angle_gamma   90.00
#
_symmetry.space_group_name_H-M   'P 1'
#
loop_
_entity.id
_entity.type
_entity.pdbx_description
1 polymer ?
#
loop_
_entity_poly.entity_id
_entity_poly.type
_entity_poly.pdbx_seq_one_letter_code
_entity_poly.pdbx_strand_id
1 'polypeptide(L)'
;MIVCKTSIGYGAGSKQEVNPLMEPFRRRSAAELRKNLDWEYKPFEIPESVYAGWDFKEKGKNLEENWRAICADHEKNDPEKATLLKRLVSGDLPENFMEAFDNHIEVLKENNDSIATRKCSQMFP
;
A
#
# COMPACT_ATOMS: atom_id res chain seq x y z
N MET A 1 5.50 14.46 10.41
CA MET A 1 4.27 14.99 9.78
C MET A 1 4.67 16.16 8.90
N ILE A 2 4.26 16.15 7.62
CA ILE A 2 4.44 17.30 6.73
C ILE A 2 3.08 18.00 6.64
N VAL A 3 3.01 19.25 7.09
CA VAL A 3 1.77 20.05 7.02
C VAL A 3 1.71 20.71 5.64
N CYS A 4 0.90 20.14 4.75
CA CYS A 4 0.69 20.68 3.40
C CYS A 4 -0.43 21.72 3.42
N LYS A 5 -0.08 23.00 3.28
CA LYS A 5 -1.06 24.06 3.02
C LYS A 5 -1.48 24.00 1.55
N THR A 6 -2.72 23.57 1.28
CA THR A 6 -3.25 23.42 -0.08
C THR A 6 -4.60 24.13 -0.23
N SER A 7 -4.91 24.57 -1.45
CA SER A 7 -6.28 25.01 -1.81
C SER A 7 -7.02 23.88 -2.49
N ILE A 8 -8.20 23.54 -1.98
CA ILE A 8 -9.03 22.47 -2.54
C ILE A 8 -9.62 22.91 -3.89
N GLY A 9 -9.48 22.06 -4.92
CA GLY A 9 -9.88 22.41 -6.28
C GLY A 9 -9.03 23.53 -6.89
N TYR A 10 -7.72 23.57 -6.59
CA TYR A 10 -6.80 24.55 -7.16
C TYR A 10 -6.95 24.69 -8.68
N GLY A 11 -7.09 25.94 -9.16
CA GLY A 11 -7.30 26.25 -10.57
C GLY A 11 -8.77 26.20 -11.02
N ALA A 12 -9.71 25.75 -10.18
CA ALA A 12 -11.13 25.65 -10.55
C ALA A 12 -11.89 27.00 -10.55
N GLY A 13 -11.17 28.13 -10.53
CA GLY A 13 -11.74 29.47 -10.58
C GLY A 13 -12.78 29.68 -9.47
N SER A 14 -13.99 30.04 -9.86
CA SER A 14 -15.14 30.25 -8.96
C SER A 14 -15.54 29.05 -8.09
N LYS A 15 -15.00 27.85 -8.37
CA LYS A 15 -15.25 26.62 -7.60
C LYS A 15 -14.11 26.21 -6.68
N GLN A 16 -13.00 26.95 -6.63
CA GLN A 16 -11.93 26.70 -5.67
C GLN A 16 -12.44 26.98 -4.25
N GLU A 17 -12.09 26.14 -3.28
CA GLU A 17 -12.52 26.27 -1.87
C GLU A 17 -14.04 26.19 -1.63
N VAL A 18 -14.85 25.92 -2.66
CA VAL A 18 -16.27 25.63 -2.56
C VAL A 18 -16.45 24.14 -2.26
N ASN A 19 -17.32 23.83 -1.29
CA ASN A 19 -17.56 22.48 -0.77
C ASN A 19 -17.60 21.40 -1.88
N PRO A 20 -16.59 20.53 -1.99
CA PRO A 20 -16.40 19.60 -3.11
C PRO A 20 -17.17 18.29 -2.94
N LEU A 21 -17.99 18.15 -1.89
CA LEU A 21 -18.81 16.97 -1.70
C LEU A 21 -19.90 16.90 -2.79
N MET A 22 -19.58 16.14 -3.85
CA MET A 22 -20.51 15.35 -4.69
C MET A 22 -21.01 15.93 -6.02
N GLU A 23 -20.47 17.02 -6.58
CA GLU A 23 -20.85 17.41 -7.96
C GLU A 23 -19.71 17.27 -8.97
N PRO A 24 -19.90 16.49 -10.04
CA PRO A 24 -18.96 16.48 -11.17
C PRO A 24 -18.74 17.90 -11.69
N PHE A 25 -17.48 18.23 -12.00
CA PHE A 25 -17.19 19.43 -12.77
C PHE A 25 -17.93 19.34 -14.11
N ARG A 26 -19.04 20.09 -14.22
CA ARG A 26 -19.78 20.24 -15.47
C ARG A 26 -18.80 20.74 -16.55
N ARG A 27 -19.09 20.44 -17.83
CA ARG A 27 -18.21 20.72 -18.97
C ARG A 27 -17.63 22.15 -18.99
N ARG A 28 -18.44 23.17 -18.63
CA ARG A 28 -17.98 24.58 -18.53
C ARG A 28 -16.90 24.77 -17.46
N SER A 29 -17.08 24.22 -16.26
CA SER A 29 -16.09 24.33 -15.19
C SER A 29 -14.80 23.54 -15.49
N ALA A 30 -14.88 22.46 -16.27
CA ALA A 30 -13.68 21.74 -16.72
C ALA A 30 -12.90 22.49 -17.81
N ALA A 31 -13.54 23.35 -18.60
CA ALA A 31 -12.87 24.21 -19.57
C ALA A 31 -12.18 25.41 -18.90
N GLU A 32 -12.83 26.02 -17.91
CA GLU A 32 -12.25 27.09 -17.09
C GLU A 32 -11.01 26.60 -16.33
N LEU A 33 -11.09 25.41 -15.71
CA LEU A 33 -9.95 24.78 -15.04
C LEU A 33 -8.77 24.57 -15.98
N ARG A 34 -9.02 24.04 -17.19
CA ARG A 34 -7.98 23.85 -18.21
C ARG A 34 -7.30 25.17 -18.57
N LYS A 35 -8.08 26.21 -18.81
CA LYS A 35 -7.56 27.55 -19.11
C LYS A 35 -6.70 28.10 -17.97
N ASN A 36 -7.14 27.93 -16.72
CA ASN A 36 -6.40 28.43 -15.55
C ASN A 36 -5.09 27.68 -15.29
N LEU A 37 -5.02 26.41 -15.71
CA LEU A 37 -3.82 25.56 -15.60
C LEU A 37 -2.96 25.53 -16.86
N ASP A 38 -3.31 26.33 -17.87
CA ASP A 38 -2.64 26.32 -19.19
C ASP A 38 -2.59 24.91 -19.83
N TRP A 39 -3.68 24.16 -19.65
CA TRP A 39 -3.80 22.78 -20.11
C TRP A 39 -4.67 22.70 -21.36
N GLU A 40 -4.02 22.68 -22.53
CA GLU A 40 -4.71 22.70 -23.83
C GLU A 40 -5.21 21.31 -24.29
N TYR A 41 -4.73 20.23 -23.67
CA TYR A 41 -5.04 18.86 -24.11
C TYR A 41 -6.48 18.43 -23.77
N LYS A 42 -7.06 17.64 -24.68
CA LYS A 42 -8.41 17.09 -24.53
C LYS A 42 -8.51 16.11 -23.36
N PRO A 43 -9.73 15.74 -22.91
CA PRO A 43 -9.89 14.66 -21.93
C PRO A 43 -9.14 13.40 -22.36
N PHE A 44 -8.29 12.88 -21.46
CA PHE A 44 -7.46 11.69 -21.66
C PHE A 44 -6.37 11.81 -22.74
N GLU A 45 -6.10 13.03 -23.23
CA GLU A 45 -4.93 13.34 -24.04
C GLU A 45 -3.82 13.83 -23.11
N ILE A 46 -2.70 13.11 -23.07
CA ILE A 46 -1.53 13.43 -22.25
C ILE A 46 -0.34 13.56 -23.20
N PRO A 47 0.39 14.70 -23.18
CA PRO A 47 1.53 14.90 -24.06
C PRO A 47 2.69 13.97 -23.72
N GLU A 48 3.49 13.65 -24.73
CA GLU A 48 4.67 12.79 -24.58
C GLU A 48 5.67 13.35 -23.57
N SER A 49 5.84 14.68 -23.49
CA SER A 49 6.72 15.32 -22.50
C SER A 49 6.30 15.04 -21.06
N VAL A 50 4.99 15.03 -20.77
CA VAL A 50 4.46 14.66 -19.46
C VAL A 50 4.67 13.17 -19.23
N TYR A 51 4.34 12.31 -20.20
CA TYR A 51 4.61 10.87 -20.05
C TYR A 51 6.09 10.57 -19.78
N ALA A 52 7.01 11.19 -20.51
CA ALA A 52 8.45 11.02 -20.32
C ALA A 52 8.91 11.49 -18.94
N GLY A 53 8.33 12.57 -18.41
CA GLY A 53 8.60 13.04 -17.04
C GLY A 53 8.04 12.14 -15.94
N TRP A 54 7.06 11.29 -16.27
CA TRP A 54 6.40 10.35 -15.35
C TRP A 54 6.79 8.88 -15.59
N ASP A 55 7.51 8.55 -16.66
CA ASP A 55 7.94 7.17 -16.93
C ASP A 55 9.13 6.80 -16.05
N PHE A 56 8.83 6.02 -15.01
CA PHE A 56 9.80 5.51 -14.06
C PHE A 56 10.05 4.01 -14.21
N LYS A 57 9.64 3.37 -15.33
CA LYS A 57 9.77 1.91 -15.49
C LYS A 57 11.23 1.46 -15.42
N GLU A 58 12.13 2.08 -16.19
CA GLU A 58 13.55 1.71 -16.19
C GLU A 58 14.22 1.99 -14.84
N LYS A 59 13.91 3.14 -14.22
CA LYS A 59 14.42 3.44 -12.87
C LYS A 59 13.90 2.44 -11.84
N GLY A 60 12.61 2.10 -11.90
CA GLY A 60 11.97 1.13 -11.02
C GLY A 60 12.57 -0.26 -11.18
N LYS A 61 12.77 -0.71 -12.42
CA LYS A 61 13.44 -1.97 -12.75
C LYS A 61 14.86 -2.01 -12.17
N ASN A 62 15.67 -0.97 -12.37
CA ASN A 62 17.03 -0.92 -11.82
C ASN A 62 17.04 -0.95 -10.28
N LEU A 63 16.11 -0.24 -9.63
CA LEU A 63 15.97 -0.29 -8.17
C LEU A 63 15.56 -1.68 -7.68
N GLU A 64 14.64 -2.33 -8.39
CA GLU A 64 14.21 -3.70 -8.07
C GLU A 64 15.33 -4.72 -8.28
N GLU A 65 16.09 -4.63 -9.38
CA GLU A 65 17.24 -5.50 -9.65
C GLU A 65 18.31 -5.34 -8.58
N ASN A 66 18.61 -4.10 -8.17
CA ASN A 66 19.53 -3.84 -7.06
C ASN A 66 19.02 -4.44 -5.74
N TRP A 67 17.73 -4.30 -5.45
CA TRP A 67 17.14 -4.89 -4.26
C TRP A 67 17.21 -6.43 -4.28
N ARG A 68 16.95 -7.05 -5.44
CA ARG A 68 17.07 -8.51 -5.62
C ARG A 68 18.50 -9.00 -5.39
N ALA A 69 19.52 -8.25 -5.83
CA ALA A 69 20.92 -8.57 -5.56
C ALA A 69 21.23 -8.54 -4.05
N ILE A 70 20.75 -7.52 -3.34
CA ILE A 70 20.88 -7.43 -1.87
C ILE A 70 20.20 -8.62 -1.17
N CYS A 71 19.00 -9.00 -1.62
CA CYS A 71 18.30 -10.18 -1.07
C CYS A 71 19.06 -11.48 -1.34
N ALA A 72 19.64 -11.65 -2.53
CA ALA A 72 20.45 -12.83 -2.86
C ALA A 72 21.71 -12.95 -2.01
N ASP A 73 22.35 -11.82 -1.68
CA ASP A 73 23.49 -11.80 -0.76
C ASP A 73 23.06 -12.03 0.69
N HIS A 74 21.89 -11.51 1.10
CA HIS A 74 21.32 -11.80 2.41
C HIS A 74 21.03 -13.30 2.58
N GLU A 75 20.51 -13.96 1.55
CA GLU A 75 20.23 -15.40 1.56
C GLU A 75 21.48 -16.25 1.75
N LYS A 76 22.64 -15.81 1.24
CA LYS A 76 23.93 -16.50 1.48
C LYS A 76 24.44 -16.30 2.89
N ASN A 77 24.22 -15.11 3.46
CA ASN A 77 24.77 -14.73 4.77
C ASN A 77 23.92 -15.21 5.94
N ASP A 78 22.59 -15.29 5.77
CA ASP A 78 21.63 -15.72 6.78
C ASP A 78 20.43 -16.46 6.15
N PRO A 79 20.61 -17.75 5.78
CA PRO A 79 19.60 -18.53 5.06
C PRO A 79 18.30 -18.70 5.86
N GLU A 80 18.38 -18.80 7.18
CA GLU A 80 17.21 -18.96 8.06
C GLU A 80 16.34 -17.70 8.04
N LYS A 81 16.94 -16.50 8.24
CA LYS A 81 16.18 -15.25 8.16
C LYS A 81 15.68 -14.96 6.75
N ALA A 82 16.43 -15.32 5.71
CA ALA A 82 15.98 -15.15 4.33
C ALA A 82 14.74 -16.03 4.03
N THR A 83 14.73 -17.27 4.49
CA THR A 83 13.57 -18.17 4.38
C THR A 83 12.37 -17.61 5.14
N LEU A 84 12.59 -17.14 6.37
CA LEU A 84 11.55 -16.49 7.18
C LEU A 84 10.99 -15.25 6.46
N LEU A 85 11.84 -14.37 5.94
CA LEU A 85 11.44 -13.17 5.23
C LEU A 85 10.61 -13.51 3.99
N LYS A 86 11.04 -14.49 3.19
CA LYS A 86 10.30 -14.95 2.00
C LYS A 86 8.89 -15.40 2.37
N ARG A 87 8.75 -16.24 3.41
CA ARG A 87 7.46 -16.70 3.93
C ARG A 87 6.57 -15.54 4.41
N LEU A 88 7.14 -14.58 5.13
CA LEU A 88 6.39 -13.42 5.63
C LEU A 88 5.89 -12.53 4.48
N VAL A 89 6.70 -12.32 3.44
CA VAL A 89 6.35 -11.51 2.27
C VAL A 89 5.33 -12.20 1.38
N SER A 90 5.37 -13.53 1.25
CA SER A 90 4.34 -14.29 0.52
C SER A 90 3.00 -14.35 1.27
N GLY A 91 3.01 -14.07 2.58
CA GLY A 91 1.82 -14.16 3.43
C GLY A 91 1.52 -15.58 3.89
N ASP A 92 2.47 -16.50 3.74
CA ASP A 92 2.30 -17.90 4.12
C ASP A 92 2.45 -18.10 5.63
N LEU A 93 1.60 -18.96 6.20
CA LEU A 93 1.76 -19.42 7.57
C LEU A 93 2.88 -20.46 7.68
N PRO A 94 3.46 -20.67 8.87
CA PRO A 94 4.32 -21.83 9.11
C PRO A 94 3.59 -23.12 8.72
N GLU A 95 4.31 -24.08 8.12
CA GLU A 95 3.71 -25.33 7.61
C GLU A 95 2.91 -26.09 8.68
N ASN A 96 3.42 -26.09 9.92
CA ASN A 96 2.82 -26.78 11.06
C ASN A 96 1.82 -25.91 11.86
N PHE A 97 1.45 -24.72 11.36
CA PHE A 97 0.61 -23.80 12.12
C PHE A 97 -0.78 -24.39 12.41
N MET A 98 -1.43 -24.97 11.39
CA MET A 98 -2.78 -25.54 11.55
C MET A 98 -2.78 -26.70 12.55
N GLU A 99 -1.79 -27.59 12.45
CA GLU A 99 -1.63 -28.70 13.40
C GLU A 99 -1.38 -28.20 14.83
N ALA A 100 -0.47 -27.23 15.00
CA ALA A 100 -0.21 -26.63 16.32
C ALA A 100 -1.45 -25.93 16.89
N PHE A 101 -2.25 -25.30 16.03
CA PHE A 101 -3.50 -24.65 16.38
C PHE A 101 -4.58 -25.64 16.84
N ASP A 102 -4.78 -26.71 16.08
CA ASP A 102 -5.74 -27.76 16.44
C ASP A 102 -5.33 -28.47 17.72
N ASN A 103 -4.04 -28.80 17.88
CA ASN A 103 -3.50 -29.37 19.12
C ASN A 103 -3.73 -28.44 20.32
N HIS A 104 -3.54 -27.13 20.14
CA HIS A 104 -3.80 -26.16 21.20
C HIS A 104 -5.27 -26.10 21.59
N ILE A 105 -6.18 -26.18 20.61
CA ILE A 105 -7.63 -26.25 20.87
C ILE A 105 -7.97 -27.48 21.70
N GLU A 106 -7.40 -28.65 21.41
CA GLU A 106 -7.64 -29.87 22.20
C GLU A 106 -7.13 -29.72 23.64
N VAL A 107 -5.94 -29.15 23.85
CA VAL A 107 -5.43 -28.85 25.21
C VAL A 107 -6.36 -27.92 25.98
N LEU A 108 -6.93 -26.91 25.33
CA LEU A 108 -7.88 -25.99 25.96
C LEU A 108 -9.21 -26.66 26.28
N LYS A 109 -9.69 -27.62 25.46
CA LYS A 109 -10.91 -28.39 25.74
C LYS A 109 -10.76 -29.30 26.94
N GLU A 110 -9.58 -29.90 27.12
CA GLU A 110 -9.29 -30.77 28.26
C GLU A 110 -9.09 -29.99 29.56
N ASN A 111 -8.78 -28.69 29.47
CA ASN A 111 -8.60 -27.83 30.63
C ASN A 111 -9.94 -27.26 31.13
N ASN A 112 -10.37 -27.70 32.32
CA ASN A 112 -11.60 -27.24 32.98
C ASN A 112 -11.39 -26.02 33.90
N ASP A 113 -10.22 -25.40 33.90
CA ASP A 113 -9.94 -24.23 34.74
C ASP A 113 -10.75 -23.00 34.29
N SER A 114 -11.32 -22.29 35.26
CA SER A 114 -11.99 -21.00 35.01
C SER A 114 -10.95 -19.90 34.79
N ILE A 115 -10.39 -19.87 33.59
CA ILE A 115 -9.35 -18.92 33.16
C ILE A 115 -10.00 -17.73 32.43
N ALA A 116 -9.57 -16.51 32.74
CA ALA A 116 -10.02 -15.33 32.02
C ALA A 116 -9.58 -15.37 30.54
N THR A 117 -10.44 -14.97 29.61
CA THR A 117 -10.17 -15.02 28.15
C THR A 117 -8.88 -14.31 27.73
N ARG A 118 -8.52 -13.20 28.40
CA ARG A 118 -7.23 -12.49 28.20
C ARG A 118 -6.00 -13.32 28.54
N LYS A 119 -6.14 -14.30 29.44
CA LYS A 119 -5.07 -15.21 29.84
C LYS A 119 -5.05 -16.42 28.92
N CYS A 120 -6.20 -16.93 28.49
CA CYS A 120 -6.30 -17.97 27.47
C CYS A 120 -5.61 -17.56 26.16
N SER A 121 -5.80 -16.30 25.72
CA SER A 121 -5.14 -15.80 24.51
C SER A 121 -3.60 -15.73 24.58
N GLN A 122 -3.02 -15.81 25.78
CA GLN A 122 -1.56 -15.81 26.00
C GLN A 122 -0.98 -17.23 26.07
N MET A 123 -1.82 -18.26 26.03
CA MET A 123 -1.38 -19.66 26.22
C MET A 123 -1.03 -20.34 24.89
N PHE A 124 -1.33 -19.71 23.75
CA PHE A 124 -0.92 -20.22 22.44
C PHE A 124 0.61 -20.12 22.31
N PRO A 125 1.30 -21.22 21.97
CA PRO A 125 2.76 -21.26 21.85
C PRO A 125 3.31 -20.42 20.69
#